data_AF-A0A976HSU7-F1
#
_entry.id   AF-A0A976HSU7-F1
#
_cell.length_a   1.000
_cell.length_b   1.000
_cell.length_c   1.000
_cell.angle_alpha   90.00
_cell.angle_beta   90.00
_cell.angle_gamma   90.00
#
_symmetry.space_group_name_H-M   'P 1'
#
loop_
_entity.id
_entity.type
_entity.pdbx_description
1 polymer ?
#
loop_
_entity_poly.entity_id
_entity_poly.type
_entity_poly.pdbx_seq_one_letter_code
_entity_poly.pdbx_strand_id
1 'polypeptide(L)'
;MFVTAIERVNQFTRPIKFVTRLYGQKNQGLMPGAATLFFVNEDGWAITCNHVAEQILQENTLHQRYLQFAAERRRISNEPNFAAQLQRLEAQFGYVSGSVIGVSAGFVDCMSQLENVHIIPHPRHDLALLKLTGKNQKYRTSAVFLADGQPIKPGKTLCRLGYPFAEFNNFRINPDLDQIEWINDQSAALQPFPIDGIVTRHLYDNGQASAIEISTPGLRGQSGGPLFDTEGVIYGMQFATRHLHLGFDQINQEVWVGNQPTNVSNHPFLHVGMCINADIIKAFLRENNVKFHQNKS
;
A
#
# COMPACT_ATOMS: atom_id res chain seq x y z
N MET A 1 22.97 12.45 -0.83
CA MET A 1 22.02 13.55 -0.55
C MET A 1 20.97 13.15 0.49
N PHE A 2 20.25 12.03 0.34
CA PHE A 2 19.16 11.64 1.25
C PHE A 2 19.54 10.69 2.41
N VAL A 3 20.81 10.30 2.59
CA VAL A 3 21.22 9.26 3.56
C VAL A 3 20.68 9.54 4.97
N THR A 4 20.98 10.71 5.52
CA THR A 4 20.53 11.13 6.85
C THR A 4 19.01 11.32 6.92
N ALA A 5 18.38 11.80 5.83
CA ALA A 5 16.93 11.92 5.76
C ALA A 5 16.25 10.54 5.82
N ILE A 6 16.78 9.55 5.11
CA ILE A 6 16.27 8.18 5.12
C ILE A 6 16.42 7.56 6.50
N GLU A 7 17.57 7.72 7.17
CA GLU A 7 17.78 7.26 8.54
C GLU A 7 16.78 7.89 9.52
N ARG A 8 16.44 9.17 9.32
CA ARG A 8 15.43 9.87 10.13
C ARG A 8 14.02 9.37 9.84
N VAL A 9 13.64 9.29 8.57
CA VAL A 9 12.28 8.90 8.14
C VAL A 9 11.99 7.44 8.49
N ASN A 10 12.98 6.55 8.33
CA ASN A 10 12.85 5.14 8.68
C ASN A 10 12.61 4.90 10.18
N GLN A 11 12.82 5.89 11.06
CA GLN A 11 12.51 5.73 12.50
C GLN A 11 11.01 5.71 12.80
N PHE A 12 10.19 6.24 11.90
CA PHE A 12 8.74 6.37 12.05
C PHE A 12 7.92 5.82 10.88
N THR A 13 8.56 5.39 9.80
CA THR A 13 7.93 4.66 8.69
C THR A 13 7.97 3.16 8.96
N ARG A 14 6.86 2.44 8.77
CA ARG A 14 6.78 0.98 9.03
C ARG A 14 6.06 0.23 7.92
N PRO A 15 6.44 -1.04 7.67
CA PRO A 15 5.73 -1.88 6.74
C PRO A 15 4.41 -2.37 7.31
N ILE A 16 3.42 -2.51 6.44
CA ILE A 16 2.26 -3.38 6.65
C ILE A 16 2.44 -4.58 5.71
N LYS A 17 2.50 -5.78 6.26
CA LYS A 17 2.50 -7.03 5.50
C LYS A 17 1.06 -7.46 5.25
N PHE A 18 0.78 -7.97 4.07
CA PHE A 18 -0.50 -8.58 3.73
C PHE A 18 -0.28 -9.99 3.20
N VAL A 19 -1.21 -10.88 3.48
CA VAL A 19 -1.35 -12.15 2.76
C VAL A 19 -2.76 -12.22 2.24
N THR A 20 -2.91 -12.43 0.94
CA THR A 20 -4.20 -12.59 0.29
C THR A 20 -4.39 -14.03 -0.11
N ARG A 21 -5.56 -14.61 0.18
CA ARG A 21 -5.96 -15.95 -0.27
C ARG A 21 -6.92 -15.83 -1.45
N LEU A 22 -6.61 -16.52 -2.54
CA LEU A 22 -7.37 -16.53 -3.78
C LEU A 22 -8.11 -17.85 -3.97
N TYR A 23 -9.38 -17.76 -4.38
CA TYR A 23 -10.22 -18.89 -4.69
C TYR A 23 -9.75 -19.61 -5.97
N GLY A 24 -9.85 -20.94 -5.99
CA GLY A 24 -9.63 -21.75 -7.18
C GLY A 24 -8.18 -21.78 -7.71
N GLN A 25 -7.22 -21.29 -6.93
CA GLN A 25 -5.80 -21.26 -7.30
C GLN A 25 -5.05 -22.49 -6.77
N LYS A 26 -3.99 -22.89 -7.49
CA LYS A 26 -3.07 -23.95 -7.06
C LYS A 26 -2.28 -23.51 -5.81
N ASN A 27 -1.72 -24.46 -5.06
CA ASN A 27 -0.88 -24.19 -3.89
C ASN A 27 -1.52 -23.24 -2.85
N GLN A 28 -2.80 -23.49 -2.53
CA GLN A 28 -3.61 -22.71 -1.57
C GLN A 28 -3.92 -21.26 -1.95
N GLY A 29 -3.39 -20.76 -3.08
CA GLY A 29 -3.71 -19.43 -3.59
C GLY A 29 -3.24 -18.27 -2.71
N LEU A 30 -2.16 -18.46 -1.94
CA LEU A 30 -1.63 -17.43 -1.04
C LEU A 30 -0.68 -16.49 -1.79
N MET A 31 -0.92 -15.20 -1.68
CA MET A 31 -0.13 -14.15 -2.33
C MET A 31 0.33 -13.13 -1.29
N PRO A 32 1.66 -12.96 -1.08
CA PRO A 32 2.18 -11.94 -0.19
C PRO A 32 2.04 -10.55 -0.82
N GLY A 33 1.75 -9.56 0.01
CA GLY A 33 1.66 -8.16 -0.32
C GLY A 33 2.32 -7.31 0.75
N ALA A 34 2.63 -6.07 0.40
CA ALA A 34 3.15 -5.09 1.33
C ALA A 34 2.52 -3.73 1.05
N ALA A 35 2.49 -2.90 2.07
CA ALA A 35 2.21 -1.48 2.01
C ALA A 35 3.04 -0.76 3.08
N THR A 36 2.89 0.56 3.16
CA THR A 36 3.63 1.39 4.09
C THR A 36 2.65 2.22 4.93
N LEU A 37 3.00 2.45 6.20
CA LEU A 37 2.44 3.50 7.03
C LEU A 37 3.56 4.35 7.60
N PHE A 38 3.23 5.53 8.12
CA PHE A 38 4.17 6.27 8.95
C PHE A 38 3.49 7.03 10.08
N PHE A 39 4.16 7.09 11.23
CA PHE A 39 3.64 7.71 12.46
C PHE A 39 3.74 9.23 12.42
N VAL A 40 2.68 9.91 12.86
CA VAL A 40 2.58 11.38 12.88
C VAL A 40 2.73 11.98 14.27
N ASN A 41 2.67 11.16 15.32
CA ASN A 41 2.93 11.55 16.71
C ASN A 41 3.35 10.36 17.59
N GLU A 42 3.65 10.65 18.84
CA GLU A 42 4.01 9.72 19.91
C GLU A 42 2.84 8.90 20.48
N ASP A 43 1.59 9.25 20.15
CA ASP A 43 0.42 8.61 20.73
C ASP A 43 0.01 7.34 19.98
N GLY A 44 0.68 6.96 18.90
CA GLY A 44 0.35 5.81 18.06
C GLY A 44 -0.54 6.14 16.86
N TRP A 45 -0.68 7.42 16.50
CA TRP A 45 -1.33 7.80 15.25
C TRP A 45 -0.38 7.67 14.07
N ALA A 46 -0.84 7.01 13.03
CA ALA A 46 -0.17 6.85 11.75
C ALA A 46 -1.11 7.18 10.59
N ILE A 47 -0.54 7.35 9.41
CA ILE A 47 -1.29 7.48 8.16
C ILE A 47 -0.84 6.46 7.12
N THR A 48 -1.77 6.10 6.23
CA THR A 48 -1.53 5.28 5.03
C THR A 48 -2.59 5.62 3.98
N CYS A 49 -2.64 4.89 2.86
CA CYS A 49 -3.68 5.06 1.84
C CYS A 49 -5.02 4.45 2.27
N ASN A 50 -6.15 4.98 1.76
CA ASN A 50 -7.46 4.38 1.99
C ASN A 50 -7.54 2.96 1.43
N HIS A 51 -7.03 2.72 0.22
CA HIS A 51 -7.06 1.37 -0.36
C HIS A 51 -6.26 0.35 0.46
N VAL A 52 -5.27 0.79 1.25
CA VAL A 52 -4.53 -0.05 2.21
C VAL A 52 -5.37 -0.29 3.46
N ALA A 53 -5.99 0.76 4.00
CA ALA A 53 -6.90 0.66 5.14
C ALA A 53 -8.12 -0.23 4.87
N GLU A 54 -8.69 -0.17 3.66
CA GLU A 54 -9.77 -1.04 3.21
C GLU A 54 -9.38 -2.51 3.24
N GLN A 55 -8.15 -2.86 2.84
CA GLN A 55 -7.67 -4.25 2.92
C GLN A 55 -7.59 -4.74 4.37
N ILE A 56 -7.20 -3.88 5.31
CA ILE A 56 -7.16 -4.21 6.74
C ILE A 56 -8.60 -4.47 7.25
N LEU A 57 -9.55 -3.63 6.87
CA LEU A 57 -10.95 -3.74 7.32
C LEU A 57 -11.70 -4.96 6.74
N GLN A 58 -11.24 -5.50 5.60
CA GLN A 58 -11.92 -6.59 4.90
C GLN A 58 -11.67 -7.98 5.49
N GLU A 59 -10.67 -8.16 6.38
CA GLU A 59 -10.26 -9.47 6.92
C GLU A 59 -11.43 -10.29 7.47
N ASN A 60 -12.18 -9.72 8.42
CA ASN A 60 -13.31 -10.42 9.04
C ASN A 60 -14.45 -10.68 8.05
N THR A 61 -14.80 -9.70 7.23
CA THR A 61 -15.92 -9.80 6.27
C THR A 61 -15.65 -10.89 5.23
N LEU A 62 -14.45 -10.93 4.67
CA LEU A 62 -14.04 -11.95 3.70
C LEU A 62 -14.01 -13.33 4.34
N HIS A 63 -13.44 -13.44 5.55
CA HIS A 63 -13.36 -14.71 6.26
C HIS A 63 -14.76 -15.28 6.57
N GLN A 64 -15.67 -14.47 7.12
CA GLN A 64 -17.03 -14.93 7.42
C GLN A 64 -17.81 -15.35 6.16
N ARG A 65 -17.70 -14.57 5.08
CA ARG A 65 -18.33 -14.91 3.79
C ARG A 65 -17.78 -16.23 3.23
N TYR A 66 -16.48 -16.45 3.34
CA TYR A 66 -15.86 -17.69 2.89
C TYR A 66 -16.25 -18.90 3.74
N LEU A 67 -16.35 -18.75 5.06
CA LEU A 67 -16.82 -19.82 5.95
C LEU A 67 -18.26 -20.25 5.61
N GLN A 68 -19.14 -19.31 5.28
CA GLN A 68 -20.50 -19.61 4.82
C GLN A 68 -20.48 -20.43 3.52
N PHE A 69 -19.71 -19.98 2.52
CA PHE A 69 -19.51 -20.71 1.28
C PHE A 69 -18.97 -22.12 1.53
N ALA A 70 -17.94 -22.26 2.38
CA ALA A 70 -17.31 -23.53 2.68
C ALA A 70 -18.29 -24.49 3.39
N ALA A 71 -19.13 -23.99 4.29
CA ALA A 71 -20.17 -24.78 4.94
C ALA A 71 -21.23 -25.29 3.96
N GLU A 72 -21.71 -24.43 3.04
CA GLU A 72 -22.66 -24.83 2.00
C GLU A 72 -22.05 -25.83 1.01
N ARG A 73 -20.79 -25.61 0.61
CA ARG A 73 -20.05 -26.53 -0.25
C ARG A 73 -19.91 -27.92 0.38
N ARG A 74 -19.68 -28.01 1.69
CA ARG A 74 -19.61 -29.29 2.42
C ARG A 74 -20.95 -30.04 2.42
N ARG A 75 -22.08 -29.34 2.45
CA ARG A 75 -23.41 -29.98 2.40
C ARG A 75 -23.70 -30.66 1.07
N ILE A 76 -23.17 -30.10 -0.02
CA ILE A 76 -23.40 -30.63 -1.38
C ILE A 76 -22.33 -31.62 -1.84
N SER A 77 -21.27 -31.88 -1.07
CA SER A 77 -20.08 -32.61 -1.53
C SER A 77 -20.33 -34.06 -1.90
N ASN A 78 -21.37 -34.67 -1.35
CA ASN A 78 -21.72 -36.08 -1.57
C ASN A 78 -22.88 -36.26 -2.57
N GLU A 79 -23.37 -35.17 -3.15
CA GLU A 79 -24.48 -35.20 -4.10
C GLU A 79 -24.02 -35.64 -5.50
N PRO A 80 -24.79 -36.47 -6.23
CA PRO A 80 -24.41 -36.97 -7.55
C PRO A 80 -24.25 -35.87 -8.61
N ASN A 81 -24.82 -34.68 -8.37
CA ASN A 81 -24.73 -33.50 -9.25
C ASN A 81 -23.78 -32.41 -8.71
N PHE A 82 -22.77 -32.79 -7.93
CA PHE A 82 -21.85 -31.86 -7.25
C PHE A 82 -21.31 -30.75 -8.15
N ALA A 83 -20.84 -31.06 -9.37
CA ALA A 83 -20.25 -30.06 -10.27
C ALA A 83 -21.23 -28.94 -10.65
N ALA A 84 -22.47 -29.29 -11.01
CA ALA A 84 -23.50 -28.31 -11.36
C ALA A 84 -23.98 -27.52 -10.13
N GLN A 85 -24.05 -28.16 -8.97
CA GLN A 85 -24.40 -27.49 -7.71
C GLN A 85 -23.29 -26.53 -7.25
N LEU A 86 -22.03 -26.92 -7.38
CA LEU A 86 -20.87 -26.08 -7.08
C LEU A 86 -20.86 -24.83 -7.96
N GLN A 87 -21.10 -24.95 -9.26
CA GLN A 87 -21.15 -23.80 -10.17
C GLN A 87 -22.26 -22.80 -9.78
N ARG A 88 -23.43 -23.30 -9.35
CA ARG A 88 -24.52 -22.44 -8.85
C ARG A 88 -24.14 -21.74 -7.54
N LEU A 89 -23.49 -22.46 -6.63
CA LEU A 89 -23.02 -21.92 -5.36
C LEU A 89 -21.94 -20.85 -5.59
N GLU A 90 -20.98 -21.11 -6.47
CA GLU A 90 -19.97 -20.13 -6.88
C GLU A 90 -20.60 -18.87 -7.45
N ALA A 91 -21.61 -19.00 -8.32
CA ALA A 91 -22.35 -17.85 -8.84
C ALA A 91 -23.10 -17.06 -7.74
N GLN A 92 -23.71 -17.75 -6.78
CA GLN A 92 -24.39 -17.13 -5.64
C GLN A 92 -23.43 -16.32 -4.76
N PHE A 93 -22.22 -16.83 -4.55
CA PHE A 93 -21.18 -16.15 -3.77
C PHE A 93 -20.31 -15.20 -4.61
N GLY A 94 -20.48 -15.15 -5.93
CA GLY A 94 -19.66 -14.35 -6.85
C GLY A 94 -18.20 -14.80 -6.91
N TYR A 95 -17.94 -16.09 -6.70
CA TYR A 95 -16.60 -16.65 -6.72
C TYR A 95 -16.25 -17.20 -8.11
N VAL A 96 -15.11 -16.74 -8.61
CA VAL A 96 -14.43 -17.26 -9.80
C VAL A 96 -12.97 -17.52 -9.44
N SER A 97 -12.24 -18.25 -10.29
CA SER A 97 -10.81 -18.45 -10.06
C SER A 97 -10.09 -17.11 -9.96
N GLY A 98 -9.38 -16.88 -8.87
CA GLY A 98 -8.73 -15.60 -8.55
C GLY A 98 -9.55 -14.64 -7.67
N SER A 99 -10.80 -14.95 -7.31
CA SER A 99 -11.56 -14.15 -6.33
C SER A 99 -10.85 -14.14 -4.98
N VAL A 100 -10.78 -12.96 -4.34
CA VAL A 100 -10.24 -12.85 -2.98
C VAL A 100 -11.22 -13.44 -1.97
N ILE A 101 -10.75 -14.39 -1.17
CA ILE A 101 -11.55 -15.09 -0.14
C ILE A 101 -11.00 -14.92 1.27
N GLY A 102 -9.82 -14.31 1.41
CA GLY A 102 -9.24 -14.00 2.70
C GLY A 102 -8.12 -13.00 2.54
N VAL A 103 -7.92 -12.20 3.57
CA VAL A 103 -6.79 -11.29 3.72
C VAL A 103 -6.38 -11.33 5.19
N SER A 104 -5.09 -11.23 5.46
CA SER A 104 -4.59 -10.99 6.82
C SER A 104 -3.51 -9.92 6.78
N ALA A 105 -3.61 -8.95 7.69
CA ALA A 105 -2.67 -7.84 7.82
C ALA A 105 -1.73 -8.03 9.03
N GLY A 106 -0.44 -7.78 8.82
CA GLY A 106 0.59 -7.79 9.86
C GLY A 106 1.29 -6.44 9.97
N PHE A 107 1.37 -5.88 11.18
CA PHE A 107 2.03 -4.60 11.45
C PHE A 107 3.45 -4.84 11.94
N VAL A 108 4.44 -4.52 11.12
CA VAL A 108 5.85 -4.82 11.42
C VAL A 108 6.47 -3.69 12.24
N ASP A 109 7.11 -4.03 13.36
CA ASP A 109 7.86 -3.09 14.21
C ASP A 109 7.09 -1.80 14.57
N CYS A 110 5.78 -1.88 14.70
CA CYS A 110 4.95 -0.77 15.17
C CYS A 110 4.91 -0.74 16.71
N MET A 111 4.57 -1.87 17.30
CA MET A 111 4.46 -2.12 18.74
C MET A 111 4.83 -3.58 19.01
N SER A 112 5.34 -3.91 20.19
CA SER A 112 5.67 -5.32 20.50
C SER A 112 4.41 -6.15 20.77
N GLN A 113 3.34 -5.50 21.24
CA GLN A 113 2.03 -6.10 21.45
C GLN A 113 0.99 -5.12 20.93
N LEU A 114 0.51 -5.33 19.72
CA LEU A 114 -0.58 -4.56 19.14
C LEU A 114 -1.90 -5.11 19.66
N GLU A 115 -2.73 -4.26 20.27
CA GLU A 115 -4.02 -4.65 20.85
C GLU A 115 -5.18 -4.26 19.94
N ASN A 116 -5.13 -3.08 19.33
CA ASN A 116 -6.19 -2.60 18.45
C ASN A 116 -5.66 -1.61 17.39
N VAL A 117 -6.34 -1.57 16.25
CA VAL A 117 -6.13 -0.60 15.17
C VAL A 117 -7.48 0.02 14.82
N HIS A 118 -7.68 1.27 15.23
CA HIS A 118 -8.85 2.04 14.80
C HIS A 118 -8.52 2.80 13.50
N ILE A 119 -9.42 2.71 12.53
CA ILE A 119 -9.21 3.25 11.18
C ILE A 119 -10.25 4.34 10.89
N ILE A 120 -9.78 5.49 10.41
CA ILE A 120 -10.61 6.59 9.95
C ILE A 120 -10.26 6.89 8.48
N PRO A 121 -11.05 6.41 7.52
CA PRO A 121 -10.81 6.69 6.11
C PRO A 121 -11.19 8.14 5.77
N HIS A 122 -10.38 8.79 4.94
CA HIS A 122 -10.72 10.11 4.42
C HIS A 122 -11.83 9.97 3.35
N PRO A 123 -12.87 10.83 3.34
CA PRO A 123 -14.04 10.65 2.46
C PRO A 123 -13.77 10.83 0.96
N ARG A 124 -12.72 11.58 0.58
CA ARG A 124 -12.41 11.94 -0.81
C ARG A 124 -11.03 11.49 -1.33
N HIS A 125 -9.97 11.82 -0.61
CA HIS A 125 -8.59 11.47 -0.97
C HIS A 125 -8.22 10.08 -0.48
N ASP A 126 -7.30 9.41 -1.16
CA ASP A 126 -6.82 8.06 -0.83
C ASP A 126 -5.88 8.07 0.40
N LEU A 127 -6.42 8.46 1.56
CA LEU A 127 -5.72 8.73 2.82
C LEU A 127 -6.54 8.19 3.98
N ALA A 128 -5.91 7.45 4.90
CA ALA A 128 -6.56 6.99 6.13
C ALA A 128 -5.69 7.32 7.35
N LEU A 129 -6.35 7.61 8.48
CA LEU A 129 -5.70 7.62 9.80
C LEU A 129 -5.82 6.25 10.43
N LEU A 130 -4.73 5.78 11.02
CA LEU A 130 -4.68 4.57 11.83
C LEU A 130 -4.28 4.97 13.25
N LYS A 131 -5.10 4.64 14.23
CA LYS A 131 -4.76 4.71 15.65
C LYS A 131 -4.41 3.32 16.14
N LEU A 132 -3.12 3.07 16.28
CA LEU A 132 -2.61 1.82 16.83
C LEU A 132 -2.53 1.97 18.35
N THR A 133 -3.08 1.02 19.10
CA THR A 133 -2.95 0.96 20.56
C THR A 133 -2.36 -0.37 20.97
N GLY A 134 -1.50 -0.34 21.98
CA GLY A 134 -0.78 -1.51 22.44
C GLY A 134 0.38 -1.14 23.35
N LYS A 135 1.30 -2.09 23.54
CA LYS A 135 2.44 -1.94 24.45
C LYS A 135 3.77 -1.94 23.71
N ASN A 136 4.77 -1.32 24.34
CA ASN A 136 6.15 -1.31 23.88
C ASN A 136 6.27 -0.81 22.44
N GLN A 137 5.94 0.46 22.23
CA GLN A 137 6.13 1.19 20.98
C GLN A 137 7.53 0.96 20.42
N LYS A 138 7.62 0.68 19.11
CA LYS A 138 8.88 0.36 18.42
C LYS A 138 9.36 1.48 17.48
N TYR A 139 8.54 2.51 17.24
CA TYR A 139 8.96 3.71 16.52
C TYR A 139 9.51 4.78 17.47
N ARG A 140 10.53 5.51 17.03
CA ARG A 140 11.35 6.37 17.93
C ARG A 140 10.98 7.86 17.89
N THR A 141 10.38 8.29 16.79
CA THR A 141 10.04 9.69 16.51
C THR A 141 8.80 9.73 15.62
N SER A 142 8.42 10.89 15.12
CA SER A 142 7.27 11.05 14.23
C SER A 142 7.59 11.95 13.05
N ALA A 143 6.70 11.93 12.06
CA ALA A 143 6.75 12.84 10.93
C ALA A 143 6.75 14.31 11.36
N VAL A 144 7.57 15.10 10.68
CA VAL A 144 7.57 16.56 10.74
C VAL A 144 7.20 17.07 9.36
N PHE A 145 6.04 17.69 9.24
CA PHE A 145 5.52 18.17 7.97
C PHE A 145 6.11 19.53 7.59
N LEU A 146 6.10 19.82 6.29
CA LEU A 146 6.34 21.15 5.77
C LEU A 146 5.36 22.15 6.41
N ALA A 147 5.88 23.32 6.81
CA ALA A 147 5.08 24.41 7.36
C ALA A 147 3.99 24.87 6.37
N ASP A 148 2.85 25.33 6.90
CA ASP A 148 1.75 25.85 6.08
C ASP A 148 2.19 26.99 5.15
N GLY A 149 1.66 26.99 3.93
CA GLY A 149 1.89 28.06 2.94
C GLY A 149 3.25 28.03 2.24
N GLN A 150 4.12 27.07 2.57
CA GLN A 150 5.41 26.92 1.88
C GLN A 150 5.22 26.33 0.47
N PRO A 151 5.70 27.01 -0.59
CA PRO A 151 5.49 26.55 -1.96
C PRO A 151 6.36 25.35 -2.29
N ILE A 152 5.75 24.30 -2.83
CA ILE A 152 6.46 23.17 -3.43
C ILE A 152 6.63 23.50 -4.91
N LYS A 153 7.86 23.69 -5.38
CA LYS A 153 8.12 24.11 -6.77
C LYS A 153 8.44 22.91 -7.67
N PRO A 154 7.97 22.89 -8.93
CA PRO A 154 8.52 22.01 -9.95
C PRO A 154 10.05 22.10 -10.00
N GLY A 155 10.71 20.96 -10.21
CA GLY A 155 12.16 20.82 -10.16
C GLY A 155 12.74 20.56 -8.77
N LYS A 156 11.96 20.71 -7.67
CA LYS A 156 12.44 20.31 -6.34
C LYS A 156 12.66 18.79 -6.30
N THR A 157 13.84 18.37 -5.87
CA THR A 157 14.17 16.96 -5.63
C THR A 157 13.62 16.52 -4.28
N LEU A 158 12.89 15.39 -4.28
CA LEU A 158 12.31 14.77 -3.10
C LEU A 158 12.56 13.26 -3.15
N CYS A 159 12.42 12.59 -2.01
CA CYS A 159 12.57 11.15 -1.85
C CYS A 159 11.30 10.55 -1.25
N ARG A 160 10.99 9.31 -1.62
CA ARG A 160 9.96 8.49 -0.98
C ARG A 160 10.59 7.31 -0.29
N LEU A 161 9.96 6.86 0.78
CA LEU A 161 10.36 5.66 1.51
C LEU A 161 9.16 4.71 1.67
N GLY A 162 9.41 3.42 1.51
CA GLY A 162 8.41 2.38 1.70
C GLY A 162 9.01 1.01 1.47
N TYR A 163 8.15 -0.01 1.38
CA TYR A 163 8.56 -1.42 1.48
C TYR A 163 8.03 -2.24 0.31
N PRO A 164 8.53 -2.02 -0.92
CA PRO A 164 8.20 -2.84 -2.07
C PRO A 164 8.82 -4.23 -1.95
N PHE A 165 8.35 -5.14 -2.82
CA PHE A 165 8.81 -6.52 -2.89
C PHE A 165 8.50 -7.31 -1.61
N ALA A 166 7.28 -7.85 -1.55
CA ALA A 166 6.77 -8.65 -0.43
C ALA A 166 7.43 -10.04 -0.37
N GLU A 167 8.75 -10.07 -0.15
CA GLU A 167 9.57 -11.28 -0.11
C GLU A 167 9.57 -11.88 1.30
N PHE A 168 8.42 -12.43 1.69
CA PHE A 168 8.28 -13.20 2.92
C PHE A 168 7.38 -14.43 2.67
N ASN A 169 7.57 -15.46 3.48
CA ASN A 169 6.90 -16.76 3.31
C ASN A 169 6.45 -17.38 4.64
N ASN A 170 6.43 -16.60 5.72
CA ASN A 170 6.13 -17.05 7.07
C ASN A 170 4.63 -16.97 7.38
N PHE A 171 3.86 -17.63 6.55
CA PHE A 171 2.41 -17.72 6.69
C PHE A 171 1.93 -19.06 6.13
N ARG A 172 0.78 -19.51 6.60
CA ARG A 172 0.09 -20.71 6.09
C ARG A 172 -1.40 -20.60 6.33
N ILE A 173 -2.17 -21.56 5.82
CA ILE A 173 -3.55 -21.75 6.26
C ILE A 173 -3.58 -22.57 7.55
N ASN A 174 -4.25 -22.06 8.57
CA ASN A 174 -4.67 -22.84 9.73
C ASN A 174 -5.79 -23.80 9.29
N PRO A 175 -5.60 -25.12 9.37
CA PRO A 175 -6.57 -26.09 8.87
C PRO A 175 -7.86 -26.14 9.71
N ASP A 176 -7.79 -25.79 11.00
CA ASP A 176 -8.94 -25.85 11.90
C ASP A 176 -9.85 -24.63 11.72
N LEU A 177 -9.23 -23.46 11.50
CA LEU A 177 -9.94 -22.19 11.34
C LEU A 177 -10.22 -21.82 9.87
N ASP A 178 -9.56 -22.49 8.91
CA ASP A 178 -9.60 -22.14 7.48
C ASP A 178 -9.22 -20.66 7.22
N GLN A 179 -8.30 -20.14 8.04
CA GLN A 179 -7.83 -18.76 8.05
C GLN A 179 -6.32 -18.71 7.79
N ILE A 180 -5.82 -17.59 7.27
CA ILE A 180 -4.39 -17.32 7.19
C ILE A 180 -3.85 -17.16 8.61
N GLU A 181 -2.74 -17.82 8.91
CA GLU A 181 -1.97 -17.64 10.14
C GLU A 181 -0.52 -17.33 9.84
N TRP A 182 0.07 -16.47 10.67
CA TRP A 182 1.48 -16.08 10.59
C TRP A 182 2.34 -17.05 11.40
N ILE A 183 3.42 -17.53 10.78
CA ILE A 183 4.40 -18.42 11.41
C ILE A 183 5.55 -17.54 11.89
N ASN A 184 5.98 -17.67 13.15
CA ASN A 184 7.15 -17.04 13.77
C ASN A 184 7.74 -15.80 13.04
N ASP A 185 7.50 -14.62 13.63
CA ASP A 185 7.75 -13.26 13.11
C ASP A 185 9.23 -12.87 12.86
N GLN A 186 10.15 -13.83 12.74
CA GLN A 186 11.59 -13.57 12.59
C GLN A 186 12.07 -13.58 11.12
N SER A 187 11.23 -13.94 10.14
CA SER A 187 11.68 -14.02 8.75
C SER A 187 11.54 -12.69 7.99
N ALA A 188 12.68 -12.23 7.46
CA ALA A 188 12.89 -11.12 6.54
C ALA A 188 12.13 -9.83 6.93
N ALA A 189 12.81 -8.98 7.70
CA ALA A 189 12.42 -7.58 7.81
C ALA A 189 12.39 -6.99 6.40
N LEU A 190 11.21 -6.53 5.97
CA LEU A 190 11.08 -5.81 4.71
C LEU A 190 12.06 -4.64 4.74
N GLN A 191 12.95 -4.58 3.75
CA GLN A 191 13.97 -3.55 3.73
C GLN A 191 13.36 -2.23 3.24
N PRO A 192 13.70 -1.10 3.87
CA PRO A 192 13.28 0.19 3.38
C PRO A 192 13.88 0.43 1.99
N PHE A 193 13.05 0.85 1.04
CA PHE A 193 13.47 1.11 -0.34
C PHE A 193 13.24 2.58 -0.68
N PRO A 194 14.30 3.41 -0.70
CA PRO A 194 14.18 4.82 -1.07
C PRO A 194 14.06 5.00 -2.59
N ILE A 195 13.20 5.92 -3.04
CA ILE A 195 13.09 6.31 -4.47
C ILE A 195 12.99 7.83 -4.56
N ASP A 196 14.01 8.46 -5.13
CA ASP A 196 14.01 9.89 -5.40
C ASP A 196 13.35 10.25 -6.74
N GLY A 197 13.01 11.52 -6.90
CA GLY A 197 12.52 12.10 -8.13
C GLY A 197 12.35 13.61 -7.98
N ILE A 198 12.01 14.27 -9.08
CA ILE A 198 11.72 15.70 -9.06
C ILE A 198 10.21 15.93 -9.12
N VAL A 199 9.76 16.99 -8.46
CA VAL A 199 8.39 17.50 -8.62
C VAL A 199 8.21 17.93 -10.07
N THR A 200 7.25 17.33 -10.79
CA THR A 200 6.94 17.71 -12.17
C THR A 200 5.86 18.78 -12.20
N ARG A 201 4.77 18.57 -11.45
CA ARG A 201 3.62 19.47 -11.36
C ARG A 201 2.76 19.17 -10.13
N HIS A 202 1.84 20.08 -9.87
CA HIS A 202 0.73 19.89 -8.94
C HIS A 202 -0.49 19.37 -9.68
N LEU A 203 -1.26 18.52 -9.01
CA LEU A 203 -2.62 18.23 -9.40
C LEU A 203 -3.59 18.96 -8.47
N TYR A 204 -4.66 19.45 -9.05
CA TYR A 204 -5.67 20.22 -8.35
C TYR A 204 -6.97 19.44 -8.30
N ASP A 205 -7.63 19.49 -7.15
CA ASP A 205 -9.00 19.05 -6.94
C ASP A 205 -9.80 20.24 -6.40
N ASN A 206 -10.87 20.62 -7.09
CA ASN A 206 -11.70 21.80 -6.78
C ASN A 206 -10.90 23.09 -6.49
N GLY A 207 -9.82 23.33 -7.25
CA GLY A 207 -8.97 24.51 -7.12
C GLY A 207 -7.92 24.45 -6.00
N GLN A 208 -7.90 23.39 -5.18
CA GLN A 208 -6.89 23.14 -4.16
C GLN A 208 -5.84 22.16 -4.68
N ALA A 209 -4.55 22.41 -4.41
CA ALA A 209 -3.47 21.49 -4.74
C ALA A 209 -3.59 20.21 -3.89
N SER A 210 -4.12 19.14 -4.48
CA SER A 210 -4.45 17.89 -3.77
C SER A 210 -3.34 16.86 -3.84
N ALA A 211 -2.53 16.89 -4.91
CA ALA A 211 -1.44 15.95 -5.10
C ALA A 211 -0.22 16.58 -5.81
N ILE A 212 0.91 15.94 -5.61
CA ILE A 212 2.22 16.26 -6.16
C ILE A 212 2.59 15.11 -7.10
N GLU A 213 2.91 15.42 -8.35
CA GLU A 213 3.43 14.45 -9.31
C GLU A 213 4.97 14.44 -9.25
N ILE A 214 5.55 13.23 -9.16
CA ILE A 214 7.00 12.99 -9.09
C ILE A 214 7.44 12.25 -10.34
N SER A 215 8.58 12.63 -10.91
CA SER A 215 9.10 12.13 -12.19
C SER A 215 9.38 10.62 -12.24
N THR A 216 9.53 9.99 -11.08
CA THR A 216 9.77 8.54 -10.95
C THR A 216 8.53 7.83 -10.40
N PRO A 217 8.25 6.59 -10.82
CA PRO A 217 7.05 5.88 -10.41
C PRO A 217 7.07 5.49 -8.94
N GLY A 218 5.88 5.27 -8.37
CA GLY A 218 5.74 4.48 -7.16
C GLY A 218 5.75 2.99 -7.48
N LEU A 219 6.25 2.17 -6.55
CA LEU A 219 6.22 0.72 -6.63
C LEU A 219 5.11 0.15 -5.74
N ARG A 220 4.59 -1.03 -6.06
CA ARG A 220 3.72 -1.77 -5.14
C ARG A 220 4.47 -2.00 -3.83
N GLY A 221 3.84 -1.69 -2.70
CA GLY A 221 4.51 -1.64 -1.38
C GLY A 221 4.86 -0.24 -0.88
N GLN A 222 4.91 0.76 -1.76
CA GLN A 222 5.16 2.16 -1.40
C GLN A 222 3.88 2.96 -1.10
N SER A 223 2.69 2.39 -1.32
CA SER A 223 1.42 3.03 -0.95
C SER A 223 1.42 3.34 0.53
N GLY A 224 1.17 4.61 0.87
CA GLY A 224 1.22 5.13 2.23
C GLY A 224 2.61 5.57 2.69
N GLY A 225 3.64 5.49 1.83
CA GLY A 225 5.00 5.92 2.14
C GLY A 225 5.18 7.45 2.12
N PRO A 226 5.97 8.04 3.03
CA PRO A 226 6.19 9.48 3.06
C PRO A 226 7.00 9.96 1.86
N LEU A 227 6.67 11.16 1.36
CA LEU A 227 7.46 11.96 0.42
C LEU A 227 8.18 13.07 1.22
N PHE A 228 9.50 13.18 1.13
CA PHE A 228 10.30 14.06 1.98
C PHE A 228 11.51 14.67 1.28
N ASP A 229 12.10 15.70 1.87
CA ASP A 229 13.32 16.35 1.38
C ASP A 229 14.61 15.83 2.05
N THR A 230 15.73 16.49 1.79
CA THR A 230 17.05 16.10 2.30
C THR A 230 17.21 16.23 3.81
N GLU A 231 16.26 16.87 4.50
CA GLU A 231 16.23 17.00 5.97
C GLU A 231 15.25 16.02 6.63
N GLY A 232 14.47 15.29 5.83
CA GLY A 232 13.40 14.41 6.27
C GLY A 232 12.09 15.13 6.57
N VAL A 233 11.91 16.36 6.08
CA VAL A 233 10.65 17.10 6.21
C VAL A 233 9.63 16.51 5.23
N ILE A 234 8.41 16.23 5.69
CA ILE A 234 7.37 15.57 4.91
C ILE A 234 6.61 16.57 4.04
N TYR A 235 6.63 16.33 2.73
CA TYR A 235 5.93 17.07 1.69
C TYR A 235 4.63 16.38 1.23
N GLY A 236 4.46 15.10 1.52
CA GLY A 236 3.28 14.35 1.12
C GLY A 236 3.37 12.86 1.39
N MET A 237 2.49 12.09 0.75
CA MET A 237 2.43 10.64 0.90
C MET A 237 2.12 9.96 -0.44
N GLN A 238 2.94 9.00 -0.85
CA GLN A 238 2.77 8.22 -2.08
C GLN A 238 1.46 7.41 -2.05
N PHE A 239 0.64 7.53 -3.10
CA PHE A 239 -0.64 6.79 -3.18
C PHE A 239 -0.88 6.08 -4.52
N ALA A 240 -0.33 6.58 -5.64
CA ALA A 240 -0.56 5.97 -6.95
C ALA A 240 0.60 6.17 -7.93
N THR A 241 0.56 5.44 -9.04
CA THR A 241 1.43 5.65 -10.20
C THR A 241 0.54 5.92 -11.42
N ARG A 242 0.86 6.95 -12.20
CA ARG A 242 0.22 7.21 -13.48
C ARG A 242 1.10 6.68 -14.60
N HIS A 243 0.47 6.03 -15.57
CA HIS A 243 1.11 5.52 -16.77
C HIS A 243 0.69 6.42 -17.95
N LEU A 244 1.64 7.19 -18.48
CA LEU A 244 1.42 8.18 -19.53
C LEU A 244 1.95 7.63 -20.85
N HIS A 245 1.05 7.37 -21.80
CA HIS A 245 1.42 6.99 -23.16
C HIS A 245 2.16 8.15 -23.83
N LEU A 246 3.31 7.88 -24.45
CA LEU A 246 4.16 8.94 -24.99
C LEU A 246 3.85 9.35 -26.43
N GLY A 247 3.07 8.54 -27.16
CA GLY A 247 2.48 8.93 -28.44
C GLY A 247 3.41 8.80 -29.65
N PHE A 248 4.59 8.21 -29.48
CA PHE A 248 5.54 7.91 -30.55
C PHE A 248 5.73 6.40 -30.70
N ASP A 249 4.64 5.71 -30.98
CA ASP A 249 4.62 4.26 -31.15
C ASP A 249 5.40 3.84 -32.39
N GLN A 250 6.18 2.79 -32.21
CA GLN A 250 6.80 2.07 -33.32
C GLN A 250 5.99 0.81 -33.55
N ILE A 251 5.42 0.67 -34.75
CA ILE A 251 4.67 -0.52 -35.14
C ILE A 251 5.43 -1.19 -36.28
N ASN A 252 5.84 -2.44 -36.05
CA ASN A 252 6.52 -3.27 -37.05
C ASN A 252 7.69 -2.55 -37.74
N GLN A 253 8.50 -1.81 -36.95
CA GLN A 253 9.67 -1.11 -37.45
C GLN A 253 10.85 -2.09 -37.53
N GLU A 254 11.53 -2.14 -38.68
CA GLU A 254 12.71 -2.97 -38.85
C GLU A 254 13.91 -2.32 -38.14
N VAL A 255 14.50 -3.04 -37.20
CA VAL A 255 15.70 -2.63 -36.47
C VAL A 255 16.72 -3.77 -36.46
N TRP A 256 18.00 -3.44 -36.32
CA TRP A 256 19.05 -4.45 -36.15
C TRP A 256 19.12 -4.89 -34.68
N VAL A 257 18.82 -6.16 -34.42
CA VAL A 257 19.02 -6.78 -33.10
C VAL A 257 20.19 -7.77 -33.23
N GLY A 258 21.36 -7.38 -32.71
CA GLY A 258 22.61 -8.07 -33.01
C GLY A 258 22.94 -7.95 -34.51
N ASN A 259 23.11 -9.08 -35.19
CA ASN A 259 23.44 -9.14 -36.61
C ASN A 259 22.24 -9.53 -37.51
N GLN A 260 21.01 -9.41 -37.03
CA GLN A 260 19.81 -9.74 -37.80
C GLN A 260 18.81 -8.58 -37.85
N PRO A 261 18.27 -8.23 -39.03
CA PRO A 261 17.13 -7.33 -39.13
C PRO A 261 15.90 -7.99 -38.49
N THR A 262 15.27 -7.30 -37.56
CA THR A 262 14.14 -7.78 -36.76
C THR A 262 13.07 -6.69 -36.71
N ASN A 263 11.81 -7.07 -36.96
CA ASN A 263 10.70 -6.15 -36.76
C ASN A 263 10.34 -6.07 -35.28
N VAL A 264 10.28 -4.86 -34.74
CA VAL A 264 9.87 -4.59 -33.37
C VAL A 264 8.66 -3.68 -33.33
N SER A 265 7.82 -3.90 -32.32
CA SER A 265 6.77 -2.96 -31.93
C SER A 265 7.04 -2.48 -30.52
N ASN A 266 6.97 -1.17 -30.30
CA ASN A 266 7.22 -0.53 -29.02
C ASN A 266 6.17 0.56 -28.77
N HIS A 267 5.47 0.47 -27.64
CA HIS A 267 4.49 1.45 -27.17
C HIS A 267 5.03 2.07 -25.87
N PRO A 268 5.79 3.16 -25.94
CA PRO A 268 6.50 3.68 -24.79
C PRO A 268 5.56 4.41 -23.81
N PHE A 269 5.69 4.08 -22.52
CA PHE A 269 5.00 4.75 -21.43
C PHE A 269 6.01 5.41 -20.48
N LEU A 270 5.67 6.62 -20.02
CA LEU A 270 6.31 7.24 -18.87
C LEU A 270 5.51 6.92 -17.60
N HIS A 271 6.20 6.54 -16.53
CA HIS A 271 5.57 6.24 -15.26
C HIS A 271 5.96 7.29 -14.23
N VAL A 272 4.95 8.00 -13.70
CA VAL A 272 5.14 9.07 -12.71
C VAL A 272 4.41 8.73 -11.43
N GLY A 273 5.00 9.07 -10.30
CA GLY A 273 4.39 8.84 -9.00
C GLY A 273 3.46 9.96 -8.60
N MET A 274 2.44 9.60 -7.82
CA MET A 274 1.45 10.51 -7.29
C MET A 274 1.50 10.48 -5.77
N CYS A 275 1.68 11.66 -5.17
CA CYS A 275 1.72 11.83 -3.72
C CYS A 275 0.62 12.79 -3.28
N ILE A 276 -0.13 12.45 -2.23
CA ILE A 276 -1.08 13.38 -1.59
C ILE A 276 -0.27 14.54 -0.99
N ASN A 277 -0.73 15.77 -1.19
CA ASN A 277 -0.06 16.95 -0.67
C ASN A 277 -0.14 16.98 0.88
N ALA A 278 0.96 17.35 1.55
CA ALA A 278 1.00 17.49 3.00
C ALA A 278 -0.09 18.40 3.57
N ASP A 279 -0.54 19.43 2.85
CA ASP A 279 -1.62 20.31 3.32
C ASP A 279 -2.96 19.57 3.47
N ILE A 280 -3.27 18.64 2.57
CA ILE A 280 -4.45 17.76 2.67
C ILE A 280 -4.33 16.86 3.90
N ILE A 281 -3.15 16.28 4.12
CA ILE A 281 -2.88 15.40 5.26
C ILE A 281 -3.04 16.17 6.57
N LYS A 282 -2.43 17.36 6.67
CA LYS A 282 -2.51 18.22 7.86
C LYS A 282 -3.94 18.69 8.12
N ALA A 283 -4.72 19.03 7.08
CA ALA A 283 -6.13 19.37 7.24
C ALA A 283 -6.92 18.22 7.87
N PHE A 284 -6.75 17.00 7.36
CA PHE A 284 -7.44 15.83 7.89
C PHE A 284 -7.04 15.49 9.33
N LEU A 285 -5.76 15.66 9.67
CA LEU A 285 -5.28 15.50 11.05
C LEU A 285 -5.94 16.52 11.99
N ARG A 286 -6.07 17.79 11.58
CA ARG A 286 -6.76 18.84 12.36
C ARG A 286 -8.24 18.52 12.55
N GLU A 287 -8.94 18.11 11.48
CA GLU A 287 -10.36 17.75 11.51
C GLU A 287 -10.65 16.63 12.53
N ASN A 288 -9.71 15.70 12.69
CA ASN A 288 -9.82 14.58 13.64
C ASN A 288 -9.16 14.84 15.00
N ASN A 289 -8.74 16.09 15.27
CA ASN A 289 -8.03 16.47 16.51
C ASN A 289 -6.78 15.62 16.80
N VAL A 290 -6.07 15.20 15.74
CA VAL A 290 -4.83 14.44 15.85
C VAL A 290 -3.64 15.39 15.88
N LYS A 291 -2.82 15.29 16.95
CA LYS A 291 -1.58 16.04 17.08
C LYS A 291 -0.58 15.65 15.98
N PHE A 292 0.15 16.62 15.45
CA PHE A 292 1.26 16.41 14.52
C PHE A 292 2.28 17.55 14.62
N HIS A 293 3.44 17.36 14.01
CA HIS A 293 4.56 18.31 14.06
C HIS A 293 4.81 18.95 12.70
N GLN A 294 5.28 20.20 12.70
CA GLN A 294 5.69 20.93 11.50
C GLN A 294 7.08 21.53 11.69
N ASN A 295 7.80 21.72 10.59
CA ASN A 295 9.04 22.51 10.59
C ASN A 295 8.72 23.95 11.03
N LYS A 296 9.70 24.62 11.66
CA LYS A 296 9.60 26.06 11.96
C LYS A 296 9.91 26.84 10.69
N SER A 297 8.96 27.67 10.26
CA SER A 297 9.11 28.61 9.14
C SER A 297 10.31 29.54 9.30
#